data_AF-A0A0G4I0W2-F1
#
_entry.id   AF-A0A0G4I0W2-F1
#
_cell.length_a   1.000
_cell.length_b   1.000
_cell.length_c   1.000
_cell.angle_alpha   90.00
_cell.angle_beta   90.00
_cell.angle_gamma   90.00
#
_symmetry.space_group_name_H-M   'P 1'
#
loop_
_entity.id
_entity.type
_entity.pdbx_description
1 polymer ?
#
loop_
_entity_poly.entity_id
_entity_poly.type
_entity_poly.pdbx_seq_one_letter_code
_entity_poly.pdbx_strand_id
1 'polypeptide(L)'
;MLSEFVKLGSPLTVADITRFAEAVRVGSLSGLRVLELVGVSESDDEWFGSEGMEALMGSVVESEEGLPFLEKLRLPHTRAGEGGVSLGGALMSGKLPKLSDIDLSNSRLTDEGLRGLRHAVREGGLVGVASLNLSGNEGIEKESWEGFMREIAQSERGMPKLKFLDLSETRADSVGGALSVALASGKLPSLDALGIRSFGLDETGVGDLGEAVRAGGWPSGFTEIGFTLDQTQSDVNLDELIRAIGESEIGLPSFMPRLNLFGGRLSEEALASLAANGGGGVWGQTFAPEISLPL
;
A
#
# COMPACT_ATOMS: atom_id res chain seq x y z
N MET A 1 9.53 33.14 5.57
CA MET A 1 9.63 31.83 6.25
C MET A 1 9.76 30.78 5.15
N LEU A 2 10.71 29.86 5.25
CA LEU A 2 10.93 28.86 4.20
C LEU A 2 9.73 27.89 4.16
N SER A 3 8.97 27.90 3.07
CA SER A 3 7.80 27.04 2.92
C SER A 3 8.12 25.73 2.22
N GLU A 4 9.20 25.67 1.44
CA GLU A 4 9.58 24.49 0.66
C GLU A 4 11.09 24.34 0.71
N PHE A 5 11.54 23.12 1.00
CA PHE A 5 12.94 22.72 0.90
C PHE A 5 13.03 21.59 -0.13
N VAL A 6 13.56 21.91 -1.30
CA VAL A 6 13.71 20.97 -2.41
C VAL A 6 15.20 20.86 -2.75
N LYS A 7 15.73 19.64 -2.77
CA LYS A 7 17.11 19.35 -3.14
C LYS A 7 17.15 18.14 -4.08
N LEU A 8 17.78 18.33 -5.23
CA LEU A 8 17.98 17.31 -6.26
C LEU A 8 19.47 16.97 -6.38
N GLY A 9 19.80 15.68 -6.52
CA GLY A 9 21.14 15.23 -6.86
C GLY A 9 22.01 14.96 -5.63
N SER A 10 22.96 15.86 -5.34
CA SER A 10 24.03 15.62 -4.35
C SER A 10 23.50 15.09 -3.00
N PRO A 11 24.10 14.02 -2.44
CA PRO A 11 23.62 13.40 -1.22
C PRO A 11 23.71 14.34 -0.02
N LEU A 12 22.74 14.23 0.89
CA LEU A 12 22.87 14.77 2.25
C LEU A 12 23.40 13.66 3.16
N THR A 13 24.52 13.95 3.81
CA THR A 13 25.09 13.05 4.81
C THR A 13 24.27 13.07 6.10
N VAL A 14 24.54 12.13 7.01
CA VAL A 14 23.99 12.16 8.38
C VAL A 14 24.28 13.50 9.05
N ALA A 15 25.49 14.06 8.90
CA ALA A 15 25.83 15.33 9.51
C ALA A 15 24.99 16.50 8.96
N ASP A 16 24.62 16.46 7.68
CA ASP A 16 23.80 17.51 7.06
C ASP A 16 22.36 17.43 7.55
N ILE A 17 21.78 16.23 7.54
CA ILE A 17 20.40 16.05 7.99
C ILE A 17 20.25 16.29 9.50
N THR A 18 21.27 15.99 10.32
CA THR A 18 21.27 16.30 11.75
C THR A 18 21.22 17.80 12.01
N ARG A 19 21.92 18.62 11.21
CA ARG A 19 21.82 20.10 11.32
C ARG A 19 20.44 20.60 10.89
N PHE A 20 19.86 20.00 9.86
CA PHE A 20 18.49 20.29 9.45
C PHE A 20 17.48 19.90 10.55
N ALA A 21 17.66 18.72 11.16
CA ALA A 21 16.85 18.22 12.26
C ALA A 21 16.89 19.16 13.47
N GLU A 22 18.06 19.68 13.82
CA GLU A 22 18.20 20.68 14.88
C GLU A 22 17.35 21.94 14.59
N ALA A 23 17.32 22.40 13.33
CA ALA A 23 16.47 23.54 12.93
C ALA A 23 14.97 23.22 13.05
N VAL A 24 14.55 21.96 12.82
CA VAL A 24 13.19 21.48 13.09
C VAL A 24 12.91 21.47 14.60
N ARG A 25 13.84 20.94 15.41
CA ARG A 25 13.72 20.81 16.87
C ARG A 25 13.48 22.16 17.54
N VAL A 26 14.22 23.20 17.14
CA VAL A 26 14.07 24.56 17.68
C VAL A 26 12.96 25.39 17.01
N GLY A 27 12.14 24.77 16.13
CA GLY A 27 10.98 25.41 15.50
C GLY A 27 11.30 26.41 14.38
N SER A 28 12.54 26.49 13.91
CA SER A 28 12.94 27.43 12.84
C SER A 28 12.31 27.08 11.48
N LEU A 29 11.81 25.86 11.33
CA LEU A 29 11.18 25.33 10.12
C LEU A 29 9.68 25.03 10.29
N SER A 30 9.01 25.61 11.29
CA SER A 30 7.59 25.32 11.55
C SER A 30 6.67 25.61 10.35
N GLY A 31 7.02 26.59 9.51
CA GLY A 31 6.30 26.92 8.27
C GLY A 31 6.59 26.03 7.05
N LEU A 32 7.41 24.98 7.18
CA LEU A 32 7.74 24.09 6.08
C LEU A 32 6.51 23.26 5.66
N ARG A 33 6.20 23.31 4.36
CA ARG A 33 5.10 22.59 3.71
C ARG A 33 5.58 21.43 2.86
N VAL A 34 6.75 21.57 2.24
CA VAL A 34 7.34 20.53 1.39
C VAL A 34 8.78 20.28 1.81
N LEU A 35 9.10 19.03 2.13
CA LEU A 35 10.46 18.53 2.22
C LEU A 35 10.66 17.50 1.11
N GLU A 36 11.46 17.84 0.11
CA GLU A 36 11.73 17.00 -1.04
C GLU A 36 13.25 16.85 -1.23
N LEU A 37 13.76 15.65 -1.00
CA LEU A 37 15.17 15.29 -1.14
C LEU A 37 15.24 14.12 -2.11
N VAL A 38 15.65 14.39 -3.35
CA VAL A 38 15.67 13.40 -4.43
C VAL A 38 17.12 13.03 -4.72
N GLY A 39 17.46 11.77 -4.47
CA GLY A 39 18.77 11.24 -4.86
C GLY A 39 18.82 10.86 -6.34
N VAL A 40 20.00 10.40 -6.75
CA VAL A 40 20.26 9.89 -8.09
C VAL A 40 21.05 8.58 -7.94
N SER A 41 20.69 7.58 -8.76
CA SER A 41 21.06 6.17 -8.57
C SER A 41 22.56 5.87 -8.45
N GLU A 42 23.43 6.79 -8.88
CA GLU A 42 24.89 6.63 -8.79
C GLU A 42 25.46 6.96 -7.39
N SER A 43 24.64 7.52 -6.48
CA SER A 43 25.09 8.10 -5.20
C SER A 43 24.34 7.58 -3.96
N ASP A 44 23.60 6.49 -4.10
CA ASP A 44 22.64 6.04 -3.09
C ASP A 44 23.28 5.74 -1.73
N ASP A 45 24.54 5.28 -1.67
CA ASP A 45 25.19 4.90 -0.40
C ASP A 45 25.51 6.08 0.53
N GLU A 46 25.67 7.28 -0.01
CA GLU A 46 26.07 8.48 0.74
C GLU A 46 24.89 9.22 1.39
N TRP A 47 23.67 8.94 0.94
CA TRP A 47 22.46 9.50 1.54
C TRP A 47 22.29 9.02 2.98
N PHE A 48 21.76 9.88 3.84
CA PHE A 48 21.41 9.51 5.19
C PHE A 48 20.42 8.33 5.21
N GLY A 49 20.74 7.33 6.03
CA GLY A 49 19.91 6.15 6.26
C GLY A 49 19.05 6.28 7.52
N SER A 50 18.92 5.18 8.24
CA SER A 50 18.15 5.09 9.50
C SER A 50 18.57 6.14 10.54
N GLU A 51 19.87 6.35 10.77
CA GLU A 51 20.39 7.31 11.76
C GLU A 51 19.95 8.75 11.46
N GLY A 52 19.99 9.16 10.19
CA GLY A 52 19.55 10.50 9.80
C GLY A 52 18.04 10.70 9.91
N MET A 53 17.28 9.66 9.60
CA MET A 53 15.83 9.66 9.79
C MET A 53 15.43 9.63 11.26
N GLU A 54 16.18 8.93 12.11
CA GLU A 54 16.01 8.97 13.57
C GLU A 54 16.26 10.39 14.09
N ALA A 55 17.36 11.04 13.68
CA ALA A 55 17.63 12.43 14.05
C ALA A 55 16.50 13.38 13.60
N LEU A 56 16.06 13.26 12.34
CA LEU A 56 15.01 14.12 11.78
C LEU A 56 13.66 13.90 12.45
N MET A 57 13.18 12.65 12.50
CA MET A 57 11.86 12.33 13.04
C MET A 57 11.82 12.47 14.56
N GLY A 58 12.91 12.15 15.26
CA GLY A 58 13.08 12.47 16.68
C GLY A 58 12.95 13.97 16.94
N SER A 59 13.60 14.80 16.14
CA SER A 59 13.48 16.27 16.24
C SER A 59 12.07 16.79 15.95
N VAL A 60 11.33 16.16 15.03
CA VAL A 60 9.89 16.48 14.80
C VAL A 60 9.07 16.18 16.05
N VAL A 61 9.33 15.05 16.71
CA VAL A 61 8.60 14.64 17.92
C VAL A 61 8.95 15.54 19.12
N GLU A 62 10.23 15.88 19.28
CA GLU A 62 10.74 16.73 20.36
C GLU A 62 10.36 18.21 20.21
N SER A 63 10.19 18.70 18.98
CA SER A 63 9.78 20.08 18.70
C SER A 63 8.42 20.39 19.34
N GLU A 64 8.26 21.58 19.91
CA GLU A 64 7.02 22.03 20.57
C GLU A 64 5.81 21.93 19.63
N GLU A 65 5.96 22.40 18.39
CA GLU A 65 4.90 22.36 17.37
C GLU A 65 5.08 21.25 16.34
N GLY A 66 6.28 20.67 16.24
CA GLY A 66 6.60 19.72 15.16
C GLY A 66 6.74 20.42 13.81
N LEU A 67 6.12 19.84 12.78
CA LEU A 67 5.98 20.46 11.46
C LEU A 67 4.49 20.59 11.12
N PRO A 68 3.78 21.56 11.73
CA PRO A 68 2.32 21.66 11.66
C PRO A 68 1.78 21.95 10.25
N PHE A 69 2.64 22.44 9.36
CA PHE A 69 2.30 22.76 7.98
C PHE A 69 2.84 21.78 6.94
N LEU A 70 3.59 20.74 7.33
CA LEU A 70 4.18 19.80 6.37
C LEU A 70 3.06 19.01 5.68
N GLU A 71 2.98 19.17 4.36
CA GLU A 71 2.00 18.52 3.48
C GLU A 71 2.64 17.35 2.74
N LYS A 72 3.94 17.44 2.42
CA LYS A 72 4.67 16.49 1.60
C LYS A 72 6.04 16.14 2.18
N LEU A 73 6.30 14.86 2.33
CA LEU A 73 7.60 14.30 2.70
C LEU A 73 8.05 13.35 1.57
N ARG A 74 8.98 13.80 0.74
CA ARG A 74 9.42 13.06 -0.44
C ARG A 74 10.91 12.84 -0.38
N LEU A 75 11.30 11.58 -0.24
CA LEU A 75 12.68 11.15 -0.10
C LEU A 75 13.04 10.06 -1.13
N PRO A 76 12.61 10.18 -2.41
CA PRO A 76 12.82 9.12 -3.38
C PRO A 76 14.30 8.98 -3.77
N HIS A 77 14.72 7.77 -4.12
CA HIS A 77 16.10 7.46 -4.49
C HIS A 77 17.12 7.85 -3.40
N THR A 78 16.76 7.70 -2.12
CA THR A 78 17.65 7.95 -0.97
C THR A 78 17.81 6.68 -0.11
N ARG A 79 18.37 6.79 1.09
CA ARG A 79 18.38 5.71 2.10
C ARG A 79 17.37 5.92 3.22
N ALA A 80 16.51 6.93 3.09
CA ALA A 80 15.58 7.31 4.15
C ALA A 80 14.54 6.23 4.50
N GLY A 81 14.27 5.29 3.59
CA GLY A 81 13.41 4.14 3.84
C GLY A 81 13.93 3.24 4.97
N GLU A 82 15.25 3.18 5.20
CA GLU A 82 15.85 2.46 6.33
C GLU A 82 15.33 2.99 7.69
N GLY A 83 14.86 4.25 7.73
CA GLY A 83 14.30 4.91 8.90
C GLY A 83 12.78 4.81 9.08
N GLY A 84 12.12 3.83 8.44
CA GLY A 84 10.66 3.67 8.49
C GLY A 84 10.07 3.55 9.90
N VAL A 85 10.81 3.00 10.87
CA VAL A 85 10.41 2.95 12.29
C VAL A 85 10.27 4.35 12.89
N SER A 86 11.28 5.21 12.69
CA SER A 86 11.27 6.58 13.19
C SER A 86 10.19 7.42 12.52
N LEU A 87 9.97 7.23 11.20
CA LEU A 87 8.86 7.86 10.49
C LEU A 87 7.50 7.40 11.04
N GLY A 88 7.32 6.10 11.28
CA GLY A 88 6.12 5.55 11.93
C GLY A 88 5.85 6.22 13.27
N GLY A 89 6.88 6.35 14.12
CA GLY A 89 6.81 7.07 15.39
C GLY A 89 6.34 8.53 15.25
N ALA A 90 6.93 9.27 14.30
CA ALA A 90 6.53 10.66 14.05
C ALA A 90 5.09 10.79 13.53
N LEU A 91 4.62 9.89 12.67
CA LEU A 91 3.24 9.87 12.18
C LEU A 91 2.22 9.70 13.30
N MET A 92 2.56 8.94 14.35
CA MET A 92 1.70 8.71 15.52
C MET A 92 1.76 9.83 16.56
N SER A 93 2.75 10.72 16.48
CA SER A 93 3.00 11.75 17.50
C SER A 93 2.02 12.94 17.47
N GLY A 94 1.22 13.08 16.40
CA GLY A 94 0.38 14.25 16.18
C GLY A 94 1.12 15.51 15.69
N LYS A 95 2.44 15.42 15.45
CA LYS A 95 3.31 16.54 15.02
C LYS A 95 3.34 16.79 13.50
N LEU A 96 2.62 15.96 12.74
CA LEU A 96 2.53 16.02 11.27
C LEU A 96 1.05 16.08 10.79
N PRO A 97 0.21 16.99 11.32
CA PRO A 97 -1.25 16.93 11.15
C PRO A 97 -1.73 17.17 9.71
N LYS A 98 -0.90 17.77 8.85
CA LYS A 98 -1.22 18.08 7.45
C LYS A 98 -0.54 17.16 6.44
N LEU A 99 0.27 16.21 6.90
CA LEU A 99 1.03 15.35 6.00
C LEU A 99 0.06 14.47 5.22
N SER A 100 0.14 14.56 3.90
CA SER A 100 -0.81 13.94 2.97
C SER A 100 -0.13 13.18 1.84
N ASP A 101 1.15 13.43 1.58
CA ASP A 101 1.93 12.86 0.49
C ASP A 101 3.27 12.37 1.07
N ILE A 102 3.48 11.05 1.00
CA ILE A 102 4.72 10.39 1.41
C ILE A 102 5.27 9.66 0.20
N ASP A 103 6.49 10.00 -0.19
CA ASP A 103 7.23 9.31 -1.24
C ASP A 103 8.53 8.74 -0.69
N LEU A 104 8.59 7.41 -0.63
CA LEU A 104 9.72 6.58 -0.24
C LEU A 104 10.08 5.61 -1.38
N SER A 105 9.79 5.98 -2.62
CA SER A 105 10.16 5.17 -3.77
C SER A 105 11.68 5.03 -3.89
N ASN A 106 12.17 3.83 -4.17
CA ASN A 106 13.60 3.53 -4.29
C ASN A 106 14.41 4.06 -3.08
N SER A 107 13.85 4.00 -1.87
CA SER A 107 14.45 4.64 -0.68
C SER A 107 15.18 3.67 0.26
N ARG A 108 15.39 2.43 -0.20
CA ARG A 108 15.90 1.30 0.61
C ARG A 108 15.03 1.01 1.83
N LEU A 109 13.72 1.08 1.68
CA LEU A 109 12.79 0.61 2.70
C LEU A 109 13.05 -0.87 2.99
N THR A 110 13.17 -1.21 4.27
CA THR A 110 13.43 -2.58 4.76
C THR A 110 12.17 -3.18 5.38
N ASP A 111 12.17 -4.48 5.65
CA ASP A 111 11.06 -5.13 6.40
C ASP A 111 10.80 -4.45 7.75
N GLU A 112 11.86 -4.06 8.44
CA GLU A 112 11.79 -3.32 9.70
C GLU A 112 11.23 -1.91 9.49
N GLY A 113 11.64 -1.22 8.43
CA GLY A 113 11.07 0.06 8.04
C GLY A 113 9.57 -0.02 7.74
N LEU A 114 9.15 -1.05 6.98
CA LEU A 114 7.74 -1.31 6.68
C LEU A 114 6.96 -1.70 7.93
N ARG A 115 7.57 -2.42 8.89
CA ARG A 115 6.98 -2.69 10.21
C ARG A 115 6.66 -1.41 10.96
N GLY A 116 7.52 -0.40 10.87
CA GLY A 116 7.25 0.96 11.39
C GLY A 116 5.99 1.59 10.80
N LEU A 117 5.86 1.54 9.47
CA LEU A 117 4.67 2.05 8.77
C LEU A 117 3.42 1.22 9.10
N ARG A 118 3.55 -0.10 9.21
CA ARG A 118 2.47 -1.00 9.65
C ARG A 118 1.95 -0.61 11.03
N HIS A 119 2.84 -0.34 11.97
CA HIS A 119 2.43 0.14 13.30
C HIS A 119 1.69 1.48 13.21
N ALA A 120 2.14 2.40 12.35
CA ALA A 120 1.44 3.65 12.12
C ALA A 120 0.04 3.46 11.47
N VAL A 121 -0.16 2.45 10.61
CA VAL A 121 -1.51 2.09 10.12
C VAL A 121 -2.42 1.67 11.27
N ARG A 122 -1.92 0.78 12.14
CA ARG A 122 -2.67 0.25 13.29
C ARG A 122 -3.16 1.35 14.22
N GLU A 123 -2.27 2.27 14.59
CA GLU A 123 -2.56 3.39 15.50
C GLU A 123 -3.21 4.59 14.79
N GLY A 124 -3.43 4.50 13.47
CA GLY A 124 -4.06 5.55 12.68
C GLY A 124 -3.21 6.80 12.47
N GLY A 125 -1.88 6.66 12.47
CA GLY A 125 -0.94 7.71 12.04
C GLY A 125 -1.04 8.04 10.55
N LEU A 126 -1.59 7.13 9.73
CA LEU A 126 -1.73 7.30 8.27
C LEU A 126 -3.12 7.75 7.80
N VAL A 127 -4.03 8.08 8.71
CA VAL A 127 -5.40 8.54 8.38
C VAL A 127 -5.48 9.83 7.57
N GLY A 128 -4.43 10.65 7.63
CA GLY A 128 -4.28 11.90 6.89
C GLY A 128 -3.72 11.71 5.47
N VAL A 129 -3.07 10.58 5.21
CA VAL A 129 -2.29 10.34 3.99
C VAL A 129 -3.20 10.02 2.81
N ALA A 130 -3.01 10.77 1.72
CA ALA A 130 -3.73 10.64 0.47
C ALA A 130 -2.91 9.99 -0.64
N SER A 131 -1.58 10.10 -0.58
CA SER A 131 -0.65 9.48 -1.52
C SER A 131 0.49 8.82 -0.76
N LEU A 132 0.68 7.52 -0.98
CA LEU A 132 1.76 6.74 -0.41
C LEU A 132 2.50 6.00 -1.54
N ASN A 133 3.73 6.41 -1.82
CA ASN A 133 4.57 5.78 -2.82
C ASN A 133 5.70 4.99 -2.14
N LEU A 134 5.67 3.66 -2.25
CA LEU A 134 6.67 2.73 -1.73
C LEU A 134 7.32 1.89 -2.84
N SER A 135 7.21 2.32 -4.11
CA SER A 135 7.73 1.55 -5.25
C SER A 135 9.25 1.40 -5.24
N GLY A 136 9.79 0.42 -5.97
CA GLY A 136 11.24 0.23 -6.12
C GLY A 136 11.95 -0.18 -4.83
N ASN A 137 11.23 -0.81 -3.89
CA ASN A 137 11.79 -1.37 -2.65
C ASN A 137 11.75 -2.91 -2.69
N GLU A 138 12.41 -3.50 -3.69
CA GLU A 138 12.43 -4.94 -3.99
C GLU A 138 13.03 -5.82 -2.87
N GLY A 139 13.78 -5.20 -1.95
CA GLY A 139 14.42 -5.89 -0.82
C GLY A 139 13.46 -6.35 0.28
N ILE A 140 12.20 -5.90 0.26
CA ILE A 140 11.17 -6.26 1.24
C ILE A 140 10.58 -7.63 0.92
N GLU A 141 10.46 -8.48 1.93
CA GLU A 141 9.92 -9.84 1.82
C GLU A 141 8.40 -9.85 1.59
N LYS A 142 7.91 -10.93 0.97
CA LYS A 142 6.47 -11.12 0.65
C LYS A 142 5.64 -11.03 1.94
N GLU A 143 6.11 -11.67 3.00
CA GLU A 143 5.48 -11.79 4.30
C GLU A 143 5.27 -10.41 4.96
N SER A 144 6.21 -9.48 4.75
CA SER A 144 6.10 -8.11 5.23
C SER A 144 4.99 -7.34 4.51
N TRP A 145 4.86 -7.53 3.18
CA TRP A 145 3.76 -6.96 2.41
C TRP A 145 2.40 -7.57 2.78
N GLU A 146 2.33 -8.88 2.97
CA GLU A 146 1.11 -9.51 3.48
C GLU A 146 0.69 -8.95 4.83
N GLY A 147 1.66 -8.81 5.75
CA GLY A 147 1.43 -8.21 7.06
C GLY A 147 0.92 -6.78 6.95
N PHE A 148 1.49 -5.98 6.05
CA PHE A 148 1.03 -4.61 5.80
C PHE A 148 -0.42 -4.56 5.32
N MET A 149 -0.81 -5.40 4.35
CA MET A 149 -2.19 -5.46 3.86
C MET A 149 -3.18 -5.93 4.94
N ARG A 150 -2.82 -6.97 5.69
CA ARG A 150 -3.67 -7.48 6.78
C ARG A 150 -3.84 -6.44 7.90
N GLU A 151 -2.81 -5.67 8.21
CA GLU A 151 -2.92 -4.58 9.19
C GLU A 151 -3.86 -3.47 8.71
N ILE A 152 -3.84 -3.12 7.41
CA ILE A 152 -4.83 -2.17 6.86
C ILE A 152 -6.24 -2.66 7.10
N ALA A 153 -6.52 -3.94 6.81
CA ALA A 153 -7.84 -4.54 6.99
C ALA A 153 -8.30 -4.54 8.47
N GLN A 154 -7.37 -4.76 9.40
CA GLN A 154 -7.65 -4.89 10.84
C GLN A 154 -7.62 -3.55 11.58
N SER A 155 -7.02 -2.51 11.00
CA SER A 155 -6.91 -1.19 11.60
C SER A 155 -8.29 -0.62 11.93
N GLU A 156 -8.46 -0.11 13.14
CA GLU A 156 -9.73 0.51 13.56
C GLU A 156 -10.09 1.68 12.62
N ARG A 157 -9.10 2.49 12.27
CA ARG A 157 -9.28 3.72 11.49
C ARG A 157 -9.03 3.54 9.99
N GLY A 158 -8.22 2.55 9.61
CA GLY A 158 -7.84 2.34 8.21
C GLY A 158 -7.06 3.53 7.64
N MET A 159 -7.14 3.71 6.32
CA MET A 159 -6.54 4.83 5.59
C MET A 159 -7.61 5.52 4.73
N PRO A 160 -8.57 6.23 5.35
CA PRO A 160 -9.78 6.70 4.69
C PRO A 160 -9.55 7.76 3.62
N LYS A 161 -8.39 8.42 3.60
CA LYS A 161 -8.03 9.45 2.62
C LYS A 161 -7.11 8.94 1.52
N LEU A 162 -6.59 7.72 1.63
CA LEU A 162 -5.61 7.18 0.67
C LEU A 162 -6.28 7.03 -0.68
N LYS A 163 -5.76 7.75 -1.68
CA LYS A 163 -6.21 7.73 -3.07
C LYS A 163 -5.24 7.00 -3.98
N PHE A 164 -3.96 7.13 -3.69
CA PHE A 164 -2.87 6.54 -4.47
C PHE A 164 -1.96 5.73 -3.57
N LEU A 165 -1.80 4.45 -3.91
CA LEU A 165 -0.85 3.56 -3.27
C LEU A 165 0.01 2.91 -4.36
N ASP A 166 1.27 3.29 -4.42
CA ASP A 166 2.22 2.72 -5.36
C ASP A 166 3.13 1.71 -4.67
N LEU A 167 3.14 0.51 -5.23
CA LEU A 167 3.90 -0.65 -4.80
C LEU A 167 4.64 -1.29 -5.97
N SER A 168 4.70 -0.63 -7.15
CA SER A 168 5.40 -1.17 -8.31
C SER A 168 6.85 -1.48 -7.97
N GLU A 169 7.45 -2.46 -8.66
CA GLU A 169 8.86 -2.83 -8.40
C GLU A 169 9.08 -3.22 -6.91
N THR A 170 8.14 -4.00 -6.38
CA THR A 170 8.23 -4.66 -5.06
C THR A 170 7.72 -6.10 -5.20
N ARG A 171 7.75 -6.87 -4.12
CA ARG A 171 7.14 -8.22 -4.06
C ARG A 171 5.64 -8.21 -3.70
N ALA A 172 5.02 -7.03 -3.63
CA ALA A 172 3.61 -6.91 -3.26
C ALA A 172 2.64 -7.42 -4.34
N ASP A 173 3.12 -7.65 -5.56
CA ASP A 173 2.35 -8.31 -6.62
C ASP A 173 1.99 -9.75 -6.24
N SER A 174 2.80 -10.41 -5.41
CA SER A 174 2.58 -11.80 -4.96
C SER A 174 1.63 -11.96 -3.76
N VAL A 175 1.01 -10.87 -3.26
CA VAL A 175 0.15 -10.89 -2.05
C VAL A 175 -1.33 -10.64 -2.35
N GLY A 176 -1.82 -11.11 -3.50
CA GLY A 176 -3.18 -10.82 -3.98
C GLY A 176 -4.30 -11.18 -3.01
N GLY A 177 -4.14 -12.24 -2.20
CA GLY A 177 -5.09 -12.61 -1.15
C GLY A 177 -5.24 -11.56 -0.07
N ALA A 178 -4.13 -11.22 0.60
CA ALA A 178 -4.11 -10.21 1.64
C ALA A 178 -4.55 -8.83 1.13
N LEU A 179 -4.19 -8.48 -0.12
CA LEU A 179 -4.70 -7.26 -0.77
C LEU A 179 -6.21 -7.31 -0.96
N SER A 180 -6.78 -8.43 -1.40
CA SER A 180 -8.23 -8.58 -1.58
C SER A 180 -8.98 -8.34 -0.28
N VAL A 181 -8.48 -8.90 0.82
CA VAL A 181 -9.03 -8.65 2.17
C VAL A 181 -8.92 -7.19 2.55
N ALA A 182 -7.77 -6.53 2.30
CA ALA A 182 -7.60 -5.11 2.58
C ALA A 182 -8.56 -4.23 1.78
N LEU A 183 -8.73 -4.49 0.49
CA LEU A 183 -9.64 -3.74 -0.38
C LEU A 183 -11.11 -3.93 0.03
N ALA A 184 -11.53 -5.15 0.37
CA ALA A 184 -12.91 -5.45 0.75
C ALA A 184 -13.25 -5.10 2.22
N SER A 185 -12.26 -4.71 3.03
CA SER A 185 -12.44 -4.39 4.45
C SER A 185 -13.20 -3.09 4.73
N GLY A 186 -13.42 -2.24 3.72
CA GLY A 186 -13.94 -0.88 3.89
C GLY A 186 -12.95 0.11 4.51
N LYS A 187 -11.68 -0.27 4.70
CA LYS A 187 -10.62 0.57 5.30
C LYS A 187 -9.90 1.48 4.30
N LEU A 188 -10.20 1.30 3.00
CA LEU A 188 -9.64 2.05 1.88
C LEU A 188 -10.74 2.69 0.99
N PRO A 189 -11.73 3.41 1.57
CA PRO A 189 -12.91 3.88 0.84
C PRO A 189 -12.62 4.90 -0.28
N SER A 190 -11.49 5.61 -0.21
CA SER A 190 -11.09 6.63 -1.19
C SER A 190 -10.02 6.15 -2.17
N LEU A 191 -9.66 4.87 -2.14
CA LEU A 191 -8.57 4.38 -2.97
C LEU A 191 -9.00 4.39 -4.44
N ASP A 192 -8.27 5.14 -5.24
CA ASP A 192 -8.55 5.34 -6.66
C ASP A 192 -7.55 4.56 -7.52
N ALA A 193 -6.27 4.50 -7.14
CA ALA A 193 -5.22 3.93 -7.98
C ALA A 193 -4.19 3.09 -7.20
N LEU A 194 -3.83 1.93 -7.77
CA LEU A 194 -2.66 1.12 -7.42
C LEU A 194 -1.59 1.18 -8.51
N GLY A 195 -0.32 1.20 -8.10
CA GLY A 195 0.81 1.10 -9.02
C GLY A 195 0.98 -0.28 -9.67
N ILE A 196 0.48 -1.33 -9.02
CA ILE A 196 0.45 -2.71 -9.55
C ILE A 196 -0.93 -3.00 -10.13
N ARG A 197 -0.98 -3.55 -11.35
CA ARG A 197 -2.23 -3.92 -12.05
C ARG A 197 -2.53 -5.41 -12.08
N SER A 198 -1.60 -6.27 -11.66
CA SER A 198 -1.79 -7.72 -11.68
C SER A 198 -1.21 -8.32 -10.42
N PHE A 199 -2.01 -9.11 -9.70
CA PHE A 199 -1.61 -9.75 -8.45
C PHE A 199 -1.67 -11.28 -8.57
N GLY A 200 -0.66 -11.94 -8.04
CA GLY A 200 -0.58 -13.39 -7.87
C GLY A 200 -1.48 -13.86 -6.74
N LEU A 201 -2.14 -15.00 -6.96
CA LEU A 201 -2.91 -15.74 -5.95
C LEU A 201 -2.29 -17.14 -5.77
N ASP A 202 -1.85 -17.43 -4.55
CA ASP A 202 -1.66 -18.80 -4.10
C ASP A 202 -3.01 -19.40 -3.63
N GLU A 203 -3.02 -20.68 -3.24
CA GLU A 203 -4.21 -21.37 -2.74
C GLU A 203 -4.89 -20.64 -1.57
N THR A 204 -4.11 -20.07 -0.65
CA THR A 204 -4.68 -19.28 0.46
C THR A 204 -5.28 -17.98 -0.09
N GLY A 205 -4.61 -17.33 -1.04
CA GLY A 205 -5.06 -16.12 -1.68
C GLY A 205 -6.36 -16.29 -2.47
N VAL A 206 -6.60 -17.44 -3.08
CA VAL A 206 -7.90 -17.77 -3.72
C VAL A 206 -9.02 -17.77 -2.69
N GLY A 207 -8.80 -18.37 -1.51
CA GLY A 207 -9.75 -18.34 -0.39
C GLY A 207 -10.01 -16.92 0.11
N ASP A 208 -8.94 -16.15 0.35
CA ASP A 208 -9.02 -14.75 0.78
C ASP A 208 -9.78 -13.87 -0.23
N LEU A 209 -9.58 -14.09 -1.54
CA LEU A 209 -10.35 -13.42 -2.59
C LEU A 209 -11.84 -13.81 -2.53
N GLY A 210 -12.16 -15.09 -2.31
CA GLY A 210 -13.54 -15.55 -2.14
C GLY A 210 -14.25 -14.86 -0.98
N GLU A 211 -13.59 -14.76 0.19
CA GLU A 211 -14.13 -14.04 1.34
C GLU A 211 -14.31 -12.54 1.05
N ALA A 212 -13.34 -11.91 0.37
CA ALA A 212 -13.44 -10.52 -0.04
C ALA A 212 -14.62 -10.27 -0.99
N VAL A 213 -14.88 -11.19 -1.93
CA VAL A 213 -16.02 -11.13 -2.86
C VAL A 213 -17.35 -11.21 -2.12
N ARG A 214 -17.47 -12.07 -1.10
CA ARG A 214 -18.65 -12.16 -0.24
C ARG A 214 -18.84 -10.88 0.60
N ALA A 215 -17.76 -10.31 1.12
CA ALA A 215 -17.81 -9.13 1.96
C ALA A 215 -18.25 -7.87 1.20
N GLY A 216 -17.84 -7.72 -0.06
CA GLY A 216 -18.37 -6.67 -0.96
C GLY A 216 -17.94 -5.24 -0.62
N GLY A 217 -17.11 -5.01 0.39
CA GLY A 217 -16.70 -3.68 0.88
C GLY A 217 -15.62 -2.99 0.03
N TRP A 218 -15.66 -3.19 -1.28
CA TRP A 218 -14.64 -2.72 -2.23
C TRP A 218 -14.72 -1.20 -2.47
N PRO A 219 -13.61 -0.52 -2.80
CA PRO A 219 -13.63 0.91 -3.10
C PRO A 219 -14.37 1.21 -4.42
N SER A 220 -15.21 2.24 -4.43
CA SER A 220 -16.15 2.50 -5.55
C SER A 220 -15.56 3.22 -6.77
N GLY A 221 -14.34 3.76 -6.67
CA GLY A 221 -13.66 4.54 -7.72
C GLY A 221 -12.39 3.91 -8.25
N PHE A 222 -12.18 2.63 -7.94
CA PHE A 222 -10.89 1.97 -8.03
C PHE A 222 -10.50 1.61 -9.47
N THR A 223 -9.22 1.77 -9.80
CA THR A 223 -8.65 1.40 -11.11
C THR A 223 -8.67 -0.11 -11.36
N GLU A 224 -8.64 -0.46 -12.65
CA GLU A 224 -8.58 -1.85 -13.09
C GLU A 224 -7.39 -2.62 -12.49
N ILE A 225 -7.70 -3.75 -11.84
CA ILE A 225 -6.72 -4.74 -11.39
C ILE A 225 -7.07 -6.13 -11.92
N GLY A 226 -6.06 -6.96 -12.09
CA GLY A 226 -6.20 -8.36 -12.42
C GLY A 226 -5.65 -9.26 -11.33
N PHE A 227 -6.21 -10.46 -11.23
CA PHE A 227 -5.65 -11.54 -10.43
C PHE A 227 -5.27 -12.70 -11.33
N THR A 228 -4.12 -13.31 -11.05
CA THR A 228 -3.62 -14.50 -11.75
C THR A 228 -3.18 -15.54 -10.74
N LEU A 229 -3.49 -16.82 -10.98
CA LEU A 229 -2.95 -17.89 -10.15
C LEU A 229 -1.43 -17.96 -10.23
N ASP A 230 -0.78 -18.17 -9.08
CA ASP A 230 0.63 -18.49 -9.00
C ASP A 230 0.89 -19.82 -9.73
N GLN A 231 1.60 -19.73 -10.86
CA GLN A 231 1.87 -20.87 -11.74
C GLN A 231 2.87 -21.86 -11.14
N THR A 232 3.48 -21.55 -9.99
CA THR A 232 4.31 -22.52 -9.26
C THR A 232 3.48 -23.56 -8.53
N GLN A 233 2.19 -23.28 -8.31
CA GLN A 233 1.24 -24.20 -7.68
C GLN A 233 0.40 -24.88 -8.75
N SER A 234 0.39 -26.21 -8.74
CA SER A 234 -0.52 -27.01 -9.58
C SER A 234 -1.77 -27.37 -8.78
N ASP A 235 -2.93 -27.43 -9.46
CA ASP A 235 -4.17 -28.02 -8.93
C ASP A 235 -4.85 -27.22 -7.79
N VAL A 236 -4.67 -25.89 -7.79
CA VAL A 236 -5.34 -24.97 -6.86
C VAL A 236 -6.85 -25.12 -6.99
N ASN A 237 -7.54 -25.39 -5.89
CA ASN A 237 -9.00 -25.56 -5.89
C ASN A 237 -9.73 -24.22 -5.97
N LEU A 238 -10.55 -24.04 -7.00
CA LEU A 238 -11.29 -22.80 -7.28
C LEU A 238 -12.75 -22.83 -6.84
N ASP A 239 -13.25 -23.97 -6.35
CA ASP A 239 -14.69 -24.18 -6.08
C ASP A 239 -15.26 -23.14 -5.11
N GLU A 240 -14.51 -22.84 -4.05
CA GLU A 240 -14.94 -21.88 -3.03
C GLU A 240 -14.98 -20.45 -3.54
N LEU A 241 -14.05 -20.06 -4.42
CA LEU A 241 -14.07 -18.77 -5.08
C LEU A 241 -15.26 -18.67 -6.05
N ILE A 242 -15.53 -19.71 -6.84
CA ILE A 242 -16.66 -19.72 -7.76
C ILE A 242 -17.99 -19.67 -7.01
N ARG A 243 -18.11 -20.40 -5.91
CA ARG A 243 -19.27 -20.33 -5.02
C ARG A 243 -19.43 -18.93 -4.43
N ALA A 244 -18.35 -18.32 -3.94
CA ALA A 244 -18.37 -16.94 -3.43
C ALA A 244 -18.87 -15.93 -4.47
N ILE A 245 -18.43 -16.07 -5.74
CA ILE A 245 -18.88 -15.22 -6.85
C ILE A 245 -20.38 -15.39 -7.09
N GLY A 246 -20.90 -16.62 -7.06
CA GLY A 246 -22.33 -16.89 -7.20
C GLY A 246 -23.16 -16.39 -6.03
N GLU A 247 -22.62 -16.41 -4.81
CA GLU A 247 -23.30 -15.97 -3.58
C GLU A 247 -23.34 -14.45 -3.41
N SER A 248 -22.39 -13.73 -4.01
CA SER A 248 -22.30 -12.28 -3.89
C SER A 248 -23.38 -11.60 -4.74
N GLU A 249 -24.11 -10.65 -4.13
CA GLU A 249 -25.12 -9.84 -4.83
C GLU A 249 -24.51 -9.01 -5.97
N ILE A 250 -23.25 -8.61 -5.80
CA ILE A 250 -22.49 -7.79 -6.77
C ILE A 250 -21.71 -8.70 -7.72
N GLY A 251 -21.36 -9.91 -7.28
CA GLY A 251 -20.42 -10.78 -8.00
C GLY A 251 -19.00 -10.22 -7.93
N LEU A 252 -18.26 -10.33 -9.03
CA LEU A 252 -16.94 -9.71 -9.13
C LEU A 252 -17.06 -8.18 -9.28
N PRO A 253 -16.23 -7.39 -8.58
CA PRO A 253 -16.21 -5.94 -8.74
C PRO A 253 -15.90 -5.53 -10.19
N SER A 254 -16.54 -4.46 -10.67
CA SER A 254 -16.36 -3.96 -12.05
C SER A 254 -14.91 -3.55 -12.39
N PHE A 255 -14.12 -3.13 -11.40
CA PHE A 255 -12.70 -2.83 -11.58
C PHE A 255 -11.82 -4.08 -11.69
N MET A 256 -12.39 -5.28 -11.65
CA MET A 256 -11.67 -6.54 -11.83
C MET A 256 -11.97 -7.12 -13.22
N PRO A 257 -11.52 -6.49 -14.33
CA PRO A 257 -11.81 -6.97 -15.68
C PRO A 257 -11.17 -8.33 -15.99
N ARG A 258 -10.12 -8.73 -15.25
CA ARG A 258 -9.30 -9.90 -15.57
C ARG A 258 -9.13 -10.78 -14.35
N LEU A 259 -9.66 -12.00 -14.44
CA LEU A 259 -9.44 -13.04 -13.45
C LEU A 259 -8.91 -14.27 -14.18
N ASN A 260 -7.58 -14.42 -14.17
CA ASN A 260 -6.91 -15.52 -14.84
C ASN A 260 -6.65 -16.67 -13.87
N LEU A 261 -7.52 -17.68 -13.90
CA LEU A 261 -7.43 -18.85 -13.03
C LEU A 261 -6.91 -20.09 -13.78
N PHE A 262 -6.17 -19.87 -14.87
CA PHE A 262 -5.55 -20.95 -15.62
C PHE A 262 -4.59 -21.76 -14.73
N GLY A 263 -4.72 -23.08 -14.76
CA GLY A 263 -3.92 -24.03 -13.95
C GLY A 263 -4.59 -24.46 -12.64
N GLY A 264 -5.71 -23.85 -12.26
CA GLY A 264 -6.54 -24.34 -11.15
C GLY A 264 -7.47 -25.47 -11.56
N ARG A 265 -8.15 -26.08 -10.59
CA ARG A 265 -9.21 -27.08 -10.79
C ARG A 265 -10.56 -26.55 -10.35
N LEU A 266 -11.61 -27.02 -11.02
CA LEU A 266 -12.98 -26.63 -10.75
C LEU A 266 -13.91 -27.83 -10.89
N SER A 267 -14.81 -28.04 -9.94
CA SER A 267 -15.81 -29.09 -9.97
C SER A 267 -17.05 -28.71 -10.78
N GLU A 268 -17.77 -29.72 -11.29
CA GLU A 268 -19.07 -29.52 -11.94
C GLU A 268 -20.09 -28.92 -10.97
N GLU A 269 -20.02 -29.29 -9.68
CA GLU A 269 -20.88 -28.78 -8.62
C GLU A 269 -20.68 -27.27 -8.41
N ALA A 270 -19.44 -26.78 -8.42
CA ALA A 270 -19.16 -25.36 -8.30
C ALA A 270 -19.71 -24.56 -9.49
N LEU A 271 -19.56 -25.09 -10.72
CA LEU A 271 -20.15 -24.49 -11.91
C LEU A 271 -21.69 -24.49 -11.88
N ALA A 272 -22.30 -25.60 -11.44
CA ALA A 272 -23.74 -25.71 -11.29
C ALA A 272 -24.26 -24.70 -10.26
N SER A 273 -23.54 -24.49 -9.16
CA SER A 273 -23.84 -23.49 -8.14
C SER A 273 -23.80 -22.06 -8.73
N LEU A 274 -22.76 -21.74 -9.49
CA LEU A 274 -22.65 -20.44 -10.17
C LEU A 274 -23.81 -20.22 -11.15
N ALA A 275 -24.15 -21.23 -11.95
CA ALA A 275 -25.25 -21.15 -12.93
C ALA A 275 -26.63 -20.99 -12.27
N ALA A 276 -26.86 -21.66 -11.13
CA ALA A 276 -28.11 -21.55 -10.38
C ALA A 276 -28.31 -20.15 -9.78
N ASN A 277 -27.24 -19.50 -9.35
CA ASN A 277 -27.29 -18.18 -8.72
C ASN A 277 -27.22 -17.02 -9.72
N GLY A 278 -26.65 -17.23 -10.92
CA GLY A 278 -26.50 -16.20 -11.96
C GLY A 278 -27.78 -15.80 -12.71
N GLY A 279 -28.92 -16.46 -12.47
CA GLY A 279 -30.17 -16.27 -13.21
C GLY A 279 -31.04 -15.07 -12.81
N GLY A 280 -30.68 -14.31 -11.76
CA GLY A 280 -31.55 -13.26 -11.19
C GLY A 280 -30.96 -11.85 -11.04
N GLY A 281 -29.64 -11.69 -11.18
CA GLY A 281 -28.92 -10.43 -10.92
C GLY A 281 -28.31 -9.83 -12.18
N VAL A 282 -27.91 -8.56 -12.12
CA VAL A 282 -27.50 -7.69 -13.25
C VAL A 282 -26.15 -8.11 -13.86
N TRP A 283 -26.02 -9.34 -14.35
CA TRP A 283 -24.84 -9.83 -15.07
C TRP A 283 -24.81 -9.35 -16.54
N GLY A 284 -25.90 -8.75 -17.03
CA GLY A 284 -26.15 -8.61 -18.46
C GLY A 284 -25.96 -7.24 -19.11
N GLN A 285 -25.60 -6.16 -18.41
CA GLN A 285 -25.70 -4.82 -19.04
C GLN A 285 -24.52 -3.85 -18.93
N THR A 286 -23.40 -4.14 -18.24
CA THR A 286 -22.30 -3.15 -18.29
C THR A 286 -20.87 -3.66 -18.23
N PHE A 287 -20.59 -4.90 -17.80
CA PHE A 287 -19.21 -5.39 -17.75
C PHE A 287 -19.21 -6.93 -17.72
N ALA A 288 -18.51 -7.56 -18.66
CA ALA A 288 -18.26 -9.00 -18.64
C ALA A 288 -16.76 -9.20 -18.34
N PRO A 289 -16.37 -9.63 -17.13
CA PRO A 289 -14.96 -9.88 -16.85
C PRO A 289 -14.43 -11.03 -17.73
N GLU A 290 -13.20 -10.88 -18.23
CA GLU A 290 -12.46 -11.97 -18.85
C GLU A 290 -12.03 -12.94 -17.76
N ILE A 291 -12.89 -13.92 -17.46
CA ILE A 291 -12.57 -15.03 -16.58
C ILE A 291 -11.98 -16.15 -17.45
N SER A 292 -10.68 -16.39 -17.31
CA SER A 292 -10.04 -17.54 -17.96
C SER A 292 -10.09 -18.72 -16.99
N LEU A 293 -11.00 -19.67 -17.25
CA LEU A 293 -11.14 -20.91 -16.49
C LEU A 293 -10.28 -22.04 -17.10
N PRO A 294 -9.89 -23.05 -16.31
CA PRO A 294 -9.30 -24.28 -16.84
C PRO A 294 -10.26 -24.96 -17.83
N LEU A 295 -9.70 -25.58 -18.87
CA LEU A 295 -10.43 -26.42 -19.84
C LEU A 295 -10.74 -27.81 -19.27
#